data_AF-A0A958KHB2-F1
#
_entry.id   AF-A0A958KHB2-F1
#
_cell.length_a   1.000
_cell.length_b   1.000
_cell.length_c   1.000
_cell.angle_alpha   90.00
_cell.angle_beta   90.00
_cell.angle_gamma   90.00
#
_symmetry.space_group_name_H-M   'P 1'
#
loop_
_entity.id
_entity.type
_entity.pdbx_description
1 polymer ?
#
loop_
_entity_poly.entity_id
_entity_poly.type
_entity_poly.pdbx_seq_one_letter_code
_entity_poly.pdbx_strand_id
1 'polypeptide(L)'
;MIKSVRTQLQKDFILLAGIQIASIIVAVILVAIGPACTPELEEIQAPLGPEATPDAIATAFIEALSGNSVLQADTGARVYYESNVRVDIGSVNLLATTERELIQKEEDSEKIRLVIKHTQTDLTQGDDPVVTITDDIIDISKEQALAALKLSSQNQKSSVIKEMSELHASADELKDTYHNLRTRSFKLIPPGPIVDSSDCRGLPGCQLDATEVSYDVVIWQGEKELQRYSVSQVFSPQIPYLMTGEEHLPVVQECYRYLESLDGRSYYVSRCFALKDFEQ
;
A
#
# COMPACT_ATOMS: atom_id res chain seq x y z
N MET A 1 1.44 -9.29 -17.90
CA MET A 1 1.95 -7.97 -17.46
C MET A 1 3.16 -7.42 -18.21
N ILE A 2 4.09 -8.22 -18.75
CA ILE A 2 5.35 -7.72 -19.38
C ILE A 2 5.12 -6.76 -20.57
N LYS A 3 3.99 -6.86 -21.29
CA LYS A 3 3.69 -5.95 -22.41
C LYS A 3 3.40 -4.51 -21.96
N SER A 4 2.82 -4.28 -20.79
CA SER A 4 2.47 -2.92 -20.34
C SER A 4 3.73 -2.12 -19.96
N VAL A 5 4.62 -2.71 -19.14
CA VAL A 5 5.91 -2.10 -18.77
C VAL A 5 6.82 -1.89 -19.98
N ARG A 6 6.83 -2.83 -20.93
CA ARG A 6 7.63 -2.73 -22.16
C ARG A 6 7.15 -1.64 -23.13
N THR A 7 5.85 -1.32 -23.12
CA THR A 7 5.28 -0.26 -23.95
C THR A 7 5.49 1.12 -23.32
N GLN A 8 5.52 1.21 -21.99
CA GLN A 8 5.81 2.44 -21.25
C GLN A 8 7.29 2.85 -21.39
N LEU A 9 8.22 1.89 -21.21
CA LEU A 9 9.67 2.13 -21.35
C LEU A 9 10.09 2.55 -22.77
N GLN A 10 9.32 2.20 -23.80
CA GLN A 10 9.57 2.66 -25.17
C GLN A 10 9.09 4.10 -25.44
N LYS A 11 8.05 4.59 -24.73
CA LYS A 11 7.53 5.95 -24.92
C LYS A 11 8.46 7.01 -24.30
N ASP A 12 9.12 6.70 -23.19
CA ASP A 12 10.03 7.62 -22.51
C ASP A 12 11.37 7.84 -23.25
N PHE A 13 11.70 6.99 -24.24
CA PHE A 13 12.94 7.09 -25.01
C PHE A 13 12.88 8.11 -26.16
N ILE A 14 11.71 8.68 -26.48
CA ILE A 14 11.54 9.60 -27.63
C ILE A 14 11.56 11.09 -27.22
N LEU A 15 11.56 11.42 -25.92
CA LEU A 15 11.46 12.81 -25.45
C LEU A 15 12.69 13.37 -24.73
N LEU A 16 13.89 12.83 -24.97
CA LEU A 16 15.15 13.34 -24.41
C LEU A 16 16.20 13.58 -25.51
N ALA A 17 15.83 14.40 -26.48
CA ALA A 17 16.79 15.06 -27.37
C ALA A 17 16.34 16.50 -27.62
N GLY A 18 16.65 17.37 -26.66
CA GLY A 18 16.55 18.82 -26.85
C GLY A 18 16.06 19.52 -25.60
N ILE A 19 16.99 20.09 -24.83
CA ILE A 19 17.08 21.54 -24.58
C ILE A 19 18.24 21.74 -23.60
N GLN A 20 19.27 22.43 -24.09
CA GLN A 20 20.40 22.91 -23.33
C GLN A 20 20.13 24.36 -22.87
N ILE A 21 20.42 24.60 -21.58
CA ILE A 21 21.09 25.78 -21.01
C ILE A 21 20.26 27.02 -20.60
N ALA A 22 20.51 27.39 -19.33
CA ALA A 22 20.50 28.71 -18.66
C ALA A 22 19.19 29.22 -18.00
N SER A 23 19.13 29.18 -16.67
CA SER A 23 19.60 30.32 -15.84
C SER A 23 19.52 30.00 -14.34
N ILE A 24 20.61 30.36 -13.65
CA ILE A 24 20.83 30.23 -12.20
C ILE A 24 20.26 31.48 -11.51
N ILE A 25 19.89 31.33 -10.24
CA ILE A 25 19.68 32.35 -9.20
C ILE A 25 18.24 32.86 -9.04
N VAL A 26 17.43 32.11 -8.28
CA VAL A 26 16.69 32.64 -7.13
C VAL A 26 16.68 31.56 -6.04
N ALA A 27 17.58 31.69 -5.07
CA ALA A 27 17.44 31.04 -3.79
C ALA A 27 16.54 31.93 -2.93
N VAL A 28 15.45 31.39 -2.38
CA VAL A 28 14.81 31.75 -1.10
C VAL A 28 13.56 30.87 -0.92
N ILE A 29 13.68 29.93 0.02
CA ILE A 29 12.64 29.39 0.92
C ILE A 29 11.49 28.60 0.27
N LEU A 30 11.65 27.27 0.25
CA LEU A 30 10.66 26.30 0.77
C LEU A 30 11.33 24.92 0.90
N VAL A 31 12.11 24.78 1.97
CA VAL A 31 12.47 23.46 2.51
C VAL A 31 11.22 22.94 3.22
N ALA A 32 10.26 22.48 2.44
CA ALA A 32 9.23 21.55 2.88
C ALA A 32 9.63 20.17 2.36
N ILE A 33 10.76 19.68 2.87
CA ILE A 33 11.14 18.28 2.72
C ILE A 33 10.22 17.52 3.67
N GLY A 34 9.01 17.19 3.19
CA GLY A 34 8.32 16.00 3.70
C GLY A 34 9.28 14.81 3.59
N PRO A 35 9.10 13.73 4.38
CA PRO A 35 10.00 12.59 4.32
C PRO A 35 9.98 12.00 2.90
N ALA A 36 10.92 12.45 2.07
CA ALA A 36 11.26 11.85 0.81
C ALA A 36 12.00 10.56 1.17
N CYS A 37 11.23 9.54 1.56
CA CYS A 37 11.70 8.17 1.72
C CYS A 37 11.98 7.60 0.33
N THR A 38 13.05 8.04 -0.31
CA THR A 38 13.80 7.18 -1.23
C THR A 38 14.79 6.41 -0.37
N PRO A 39 14.51 5.17 0.04
CA PRO A 39 15.58 4.35 0.57
C PRO A 39 16.58 4.16 -0.57
N GLU A 40 17.82 4.52 -0.28
CA GLU A 40 18.94 4.35 -1.19
C GLU A 40 19.06 2.87 -1.56
N LEU A 41 19.49 2.59 -2.80
CA LEU A 41 19.73 1.25 -3.34
C LEU A 41 20.49 0.32 -2.36
N GLU A 42 21.30 0.92 -1.48
CA GLU A 42 22.07 0.27 -0.42
C GLU A 42 21.20 -0.51 0.58
N GLU A 43 19.97 -0.07 0.90
CA GLU A 43 19.14 -0.73 1.92
C GLU A 43 18.63 -2.10 1.45
N ILE A 44 18.26 -2.23 0.17
CA ILE A 44 17.78 -3.51 -0.40
C ILE A 44 18.94 -4.51 -0.51
N GLN A 45 20.16 -4.03 -0.77
CA GLN A 45 21.35 -4.89 -0.93
C GLN A 45 22.10 -5.16 0.38
N ALA A 46 21.70 -4.54 1.49
CA ALA A 46 22.32 -4.72 2.80
C ALA A 46 22.28 -6.19 3.25
N PRO A 47 23.18 -6.64 4.16
CA PRO A 47 23.07 -7.97 4.75
C PRO A 47 21.70 -8.18 5.39
N LEU A 48 21.16 -9.40 5.27
CA LEU A 48 19.93 -9.78 5.97
C LEU A 48 20.15 -9.64 7.47
N GLY A 49 19.25 -8.92 8.14
CA GLY A 49 19.24 -8.86 9.59
C GLY A 49 18.43 -10.01 10.19
N PRO A 50 17.96 -9.86 11.45
CA PRO A 50 17.28 -10.94 12.15
C PRO A 50 16.03 -11.37 11.40
N GLU A 51 15.81 -12.69 11.33
CA GLU A 51 14.60 -13.29 10.78
C GLU A 51 13.41 -13.01 11.71
N ALA A 52 12.26 -12.71 11.12
CA ALA A 52 10.99 -12.50 11.79
C ALA A 52 10.00 -13.61 11.38
N THR A 53 9.11 -13.99 12.29
CA THR A 53 8.05 -14.95 11.99
C THR A 53 6.82 -14.24 11.42
N PRO A 54 6.00 -14.91 10.60
CA PRO A 54 4.71 -14.37 10.16
C PRO A 54 3.82 -13.93 11.34
N ASP A 55 3.82 -14.67 12.44
CA ASP A 55 3.06 -14.31 13.65
C ASP A 55 3.55 -13.01 14.29
N ALA A 56 4.87 -12.74 14.28
CA ALA A 56 5.43 -11.50 14.80
C ALA A 56 4.99 -10.30 13.95
N ILE A 57 4.95 -10.47 12.63
CA ILE A 57 4.49 -9.45 11.68
C ILE A 57 2.98 -9.19 11.88
N ALA A 58 2.16 -10.24 11.92
CA ALA A 58 0.73 -10.11 12.16
C ALA A 58 0.44 -9.45 13.52
N THR A 59 1.22 -9.76 14.55
CA THR A 59 1.13 -9.09 15.87
C THR A 59 1.43 -7.60 15.74
N ALA A 60 2.49 -7.23 15.01
CA ALA A 60 2.81 -5.82 14.78
C ALA A 60 1.69 -5.06 14.05
N PHE A 61 1.01 -5.69 13.07
CA PHE A 61 -0.16 -5.11 12.39
C PHE A 61 -1.34 -4.90 13.35
N ILE A 62 -1.66 -5.92 14.16
CA ILE A 62 -2.75 -5.86 15.13
C ILE A 62 -2.49 -4.77 16.18
N GLU A 63 -1.25 -4.66 16.66
CA GLU A 63 -0.86 -3.60 17.60
C GLU A 63 -0.94 -2.21 16.97
N ALA A 64 -0.50 -2.06 15.72
CA ALA A 64 -0.58 -0.81 14.97
C ALA A 64 -2.01 -0.33 14.70
N LEU A 65 -2.96 -1.28 14.63
CA LEU A 65 -4.39 -1.04 14.41
C LEU A 65 -5.23 -1.23 15.68
N SER A 66 -4.59 -1.26 16.85
CA SER A 66 -5.27 -1.48 18.12
C SER A 66 -6.42 -0.48 18.31
N GLY A 67 -7.61 -1.03 18.59
CA GLY A 67 -8.83 -0.25 18.77
C GLY A 67 -9.62 0.01 17.50
N ASN A 68 -9.13 -0.37 16.32
CA ASN A 68 -9.89 -0.31 15.06
C ASN A 68 -10.76 -1.56 14.88
N SER A 69 -12.01 -1.39 14.44
CA SER A 69 -12.94 -2.49 14.18
C SER A 69 -13.93 -2.14 13.09
N VAL A 70 -14.30 -3.16 12.30
CA VAL A 70 -15.40 -3.08 11.32
C VAL A 70 -16.70 -2.63 11.98
N LEU A 71 -16.91 -2.99 13.25
CA LEU A 71 -18.12 -2.63 13.99
C LEU A 71 -18.24 -1.12 14.25
N GLN A 72 -17.12 -0.37 14.20
CA GLN A 72 -17.08 1.07 14.45
C GLN A 72 -17.42 1.91 13.21
N ALA A 73 -17.34 1.33 12.00
CA ALA A 73 -17.66 2.05 10.77
C ALA A 73 -19.17 2.33 10.68
N ASP A 74 -19.54 3.56 10.34
CA ASP A 74 -20.94 3.97 10.16
C ASP A 74 -21.32 4.07 8.68
N THR A 75 -22.63 4.05 8.40
CA THR A 75 -23.10 4.23 7.02
C THR A 75 -22.70 5.62 6.52
N GLY A 76 -22.06 5.67 5.35
CA GLY A 76 -21.42 6.86 4.80
C GLY A 76 -19.90 6.90 4.97
N ALA A 77 -19.32 6.04 5.82
CA ALA A 77 -17.88 5.91 5.95
C ALA A 77 -17.26 5.54 4.60
N ARG A 78 -16.17 6.23 4.22
CA ARG A 78 -15.54 6.09 2.91
C ARG A 78 -14.03 6.13 3.03
N VAL A 79 -13.33 5.41 2.16
CA VAL A 79 -11.88 5.50 1.98
C VAL A 79 -11.55 5.57 0.50
N TYR A 80 -10.59 6.42 0.13
CA TYR A 80 -10.13 6.60 -1.24
C TYR A 80 -8.61 6.47 -1.30
N TYR A 81 -8.16 5.62 -2.23
CA TYR A 81 -6.77 5.22 -2.38
C TYR A 81 -6.28 5.37 -3.81
N GLU A 82 -4.98 5.59 -3.94
CA GLU A 82 -4.25 5.54 -5.20
C GLU A 82 -3.16 4.48 -5.16
N SER A 83 -3.11 3.64 -6.20
CA SER A 83 -1.99 2.76 -6.49
C SER A 83 -1.07 3.42 -7.51
N ASN A 84 0.22 3.50 -7.20
CA ASN A 84 1.21 4.14 -8.05
C ASN A 84 2.51 3.33 -8.13
N VAL A 85 3.28 3.58 -9.19
CA VAL A 85 4.61 3.00 -9.39
C VAL A 85 5.62 4.08 -9.74
N ARG A 86 6.81 3.94 -9.18
CA ARG A 86 7.99 4.73 -9.52
C ARG A 86 9.12 3.80 -9.91
N VAL A 87 9.83 4.15 -10.98
CA VAL A 87 11.06 3.48 -11.42
C VAL A 87 12.22 4.46 -11.28
N ASP A 88 13.24 4.05 -10.55
CA ASP A 88 14.40 4.84 -10.13
C ASP A 88 13.98 6.21 -9.55
N ILE A 89 14.66 7.28 -9.96
CA ILE A 89 14.34 8.66 -9.61
C ILE A 89 13.27 9.28 -10.52
N GLY A 90 12.66 8.50 -11.41
CA GLY A 90 11.67 8.98 -12.38
C GLY A 90 10.37 9.48 -11.76
N SER A 91 9.43 9.86 -12.62
CA SER A 91 8.09 10.31 -12.22
C SER A 91 7.28 9.19 -11.58
N VAL A 92 6.37 9.57 -10.68
CA VAL A 92 5.37 8.65 -10.13
C VAL A 92 4.25 8.48 -11.16
N ASN A 93 3.99 7.23 -11.55
CA ASN A 93 2.93 6.87 -12.47
C ASN A 93 1.75 6.31 -11.67
N LEU A 94 0.56 6.92 -11.83
CA LEU A 94 -0.67 6.41 -11.23
C LEU A 94 -1.16 5.19 -12.03
N LEU A 95 -1.43 4.08 -11.34
CA LEU A 95 -1.85 2.82 -11.94
C LEU A 95 -3.34 2.58 -11.79
N ALA A 96 -3.87 2.87 -10.60
CA ALA A 96 -5.28 2.66 -10.32
C ALA A 96 -5.74 3.54 -9.16
N THR A 97 -7.04 3.75 -9.06
CA THR A 97 -7.67 4.35 -7.89
C THR A 97 -8.74 3.41 -7.34
N THR A 98 -8.87 3.35 -6.03
CA THR A 98 -9.85 2.50 -5.33
C THR A 98 -10.61 3.34 -4.34
N GLU A 99 -11.93 3.34 -4.45
CA GLU A 99 -12.84 3.92 -3.47
C GLU A 99 -13.69 2.81 -2.86
N ARG A 100 -13.88 2.87 -1.54
CA ARG A 100 -14.81 2.01 -0.80
C ARG A 100 -15.70 2.86 0.07
N GLU A 101 -16.99 2.60 0.03
CA GLU A 101 -18.00 3.32 0.80
C GLU A 101 -18.95 2.33 1.47
N LEU A 102 -19.16 2.45 2.78
CA LEU A 102 -20.16 1.68 3.50
C LEU A 102 -21.54 2.29 3.26
N ILE A 103 -22.31 1.69 2.35
CA ILE A 103 -23.61 2.23 1.94
C ILE A 103 -24.78 1.70 2.78
N GLN A 104 -24.61 0.56 3.45
CA GLN A 104 -25.62 -0.02 4.33
C GLN A 104 -24.98 -0.86 5.43
N LYS A 105 -25.47 -0.69 6.67
CA LYS A 105 -25.13 -1.50 7.84
C LYS A 105 -26.42 -1.95 8.53
N GLU A 106 -26.61 -3.26 8.63
CA GLU A 106 -27.69 -3.87 9.41
C GLU A 106 -27.06 -4.75 10.49
N GLU A 107 -27.53 -4.64 11.73
CA GLU A 107 -27.04 -5.47 12.81
C GLU A 107 -28.16 -5.96 13.72
N ASP A 108 -28.00 -7.17 14.24
CA ASP A 108 -28.81 -7.73 15.31
C ASP A 108 -27.92 -8.07 16.52
N SER A 109 -28.40 -8.90 17.44
CA SER A 109 -27.64 -9.30 18.64
C SER A 109 -26.42 -10.17 18.34
N GLU A 110 -26.38 -10.88 17.21
CA GLU A 110 -25.37 -11.90 16.88
C GLU A 110 -24.60 -11.60 15.59
N LYS A 111 -25.23 -10.90 14.64
CA LYS A 111 -24.74 -10.74 13.27
C LYS A 111 -24.71 -9.29 12.84
N ILE A 112 -23.85 -9.03 11.87
CA ILE A 112 -23.78 -7.78 11.14
C ILE A 112 -23.75 -8.11 9.64
N ARG A 113 -24.51 -7.33 8.90
CA ARG A 113 -24.52 -7.29 7.45
C ARG A 113 -24.03 -5.93 6.99
N LEU A 114 -23.03 -5.93 6.12
CA LEU A 114 -22.46 -4.73 5.51
C LEU A 114 -22.65 -4.81 4.01
N VAL A 115 -23.01 -3.68 3.41
CA VAL A 115 -22.96 -3.52 1.95
C VAL A 115 -21.97 -2.39 1.68
N ILE A 116 -20.88 -2.75 1.01
CA ILE A 116 -19.79 -1.83 0.69
C ILE A 116 -19.72 -1.67 -0.81
N LYS A 117 -19.92 -0.44 -1.28
CA LYS A 117 -19.72 -0.09 -2.67
C LYS A 117 -18.23 0.06 -2.92
N HIS A 118 -17.71 -0.73 -3.85
CA HIS A 118 -16.32 -0.73 -4.26
C HIS A 118 -16.23 -0.20 -5.69
N THR A 119 -15.52 0.92 -5.87
CA THR A 119 -15.25 1.51 -7.18
C THR A 119 -13.76 1.45 -7.46
N GLN A 120 -13.36 0.74 -8.52
CA GLN A 120 -11.98 0.65 -8.97
C GLN A 120 -11.84 1.27 -10.36
N THR A 121 -10.84 2.13 -10.54
CA THR A 121 -10.46 2.67 -11.84
C THR A 121 -9.07 2.17 -12.20
N ASP A 122 -8.95 1.38 -13.25
CA ASP A 122 -7.68 0.92 -13.82
C ASP A 122 -7.23 1.90 -14.92
N LEU A 123 -6.04 2.49 -14.72
CA LEU A 123 -5.44 3.49 -15.60
C LEU A 123 -4.34 2.89 -16.49
N THR A 124 -4.16 1.57 -16.46
CA THR A 124 -3.12 0.87 -17.24
C THR A 124 -3.63 0.36 -18.59
N GLN A 125 -4.93 0.41 -18.85
CA GLN A 125 -5.55 -0.15 -20.07
C GLN A 125 -5.73 0.90 -21.17
N GLY A 126 -4.62 1.27 -21.81
CA GLY A 126 -4.65 2.14 -23.00
C GLY A 126 -4.92 3.61 -22.66
N ASP A 127 -5.61 4.31 -23.55
CA ASP A 127 -5.85 5.75 -23.43
C ASP A 127 -7.10 6.08 -22.58
N ASP A 128 -7.98 5.11 -22.34
CA ASP A 128 -9.24 5.29 -21.62
C ASP A 128 -9.24 4.51 -20.28
N PRO A 129 -9.51 5.16 -19.13
CA PRO A 129 -9.65 4.49 -17.84
C PRO A 129 -10.79 3.46 -17.84
N VAL A 130 -10.54 2.27 -17.28
CA VAL A 130 -11.57 1.24 -17.08
C VAL A 130 -12.11 1.36 -15.66
N VAL A 131 -13.42 1.63 -15.53
CA VAL A 131 -14.09 1.75 -14.24
C VAL A 131 -14.93 0.51 -13.96
N THR A 132 -14.68 -0.13 -12.83
CA THR A 132 -15.45 -1.26 -12.31
C THR A 132 -16.13 -0.84 -11.01
N ILE A 133 -17.42 -1.13 -10.88
CA ILE A 133 -18.20 -0.86 -9.67
C ILE A 133 -18.85 -2.17 -9.23
N THR A 134 -18.62 -2.56 -7.99
CA THR A 134 -19.21 -3.76 -7.37
C THR A 134 -19.75 -3.42 -5.99
N ASP A 135 -20.74 -4.18 -5.55
CA ASP A 135 -21.22 -4.14 -4.17
C ASP A 135 -20.77 -5.41 -3.45
N ASP A 136 -19.92 -5.25 -2.44
CA ASP A 136 -19.47 -6.33 -1.57
C ASP A 136 -20.48 -6.49 -0.42
N ILE A 137 -21.14 -7.65 -0.36
CA ILE A 137 -22.08 -7.99 0.71
C ILE A 137 -21.36 -8.91 1.69
N ILE A 138 -21.25 -8.47 2.94
CA ILE A 138 -20.54 -9.18 3.99
C ILE A 138 -21.51 -9.51 5.12
N ASP A 139 -21.75 -10.80 5.31
CA ASP A 139 -22.56 -11.35 6.39
C ASP A 139 -21.65 -12.10 7.37
N ILE A 140 -21.40 -11.54 8.54
CA ILE A 140 -20.50 -12.11 9.56
C ILE A 140 -21.11 -12.05 10.95
N SER A 141 -20.69 -12.96 11.84
CA SER A 141 -21.03 -12.83 13.26
C SER A 141 -20.26 -11.68 13.92
N LYS A 142 -20.79 -11.11 15.01
CA LYS A 142 -20.08 -10.08 15.78
C LYS A 142 -18.76 -10.58 16.35
N GLU A 143 -18.68 -11.85 16.72
CA GLU A 143 -17.43 -12.50 17.13
C GLU A 143 -16.41 -12.52 15.98
N GLN A 144 -16.84 -12.88 14.77
CA GLN A 144 -15.99 -12.84 13.58
C GLN A 144 -15.58 -11.42 13.23
N ALA A 145 -16.46 -10.43 13.35
CA ALA A 145 -16.14 -9.02 13.10
C ALA A 145 -15.06 -8.48 14.07
N LEU A 146 -15.10 -8.91 15.34
CA LEU A 146 -14.06 -8.60 16.32
C LEU A 146 -12.73 -9.29 16.00
N ALA A 147 -12.77 -10.50 15.44
CA ALA A 147 -11.59 -11.25 15.03
C ALA A 147 -11.09 -10.90 13.61
N ALA A 148 -11.87 -10.16 12.82
CA ALA A 148 -11.62 -9.93 11.40
C ALA A 148 -10.26 -9.28 11.17
N LEU A 149 -9.90 -8.29 11.98
CA LEU A 149 -8.60 -7.62 11.89
C LEU A 149 -7.44 -8.61 12.07
N LYS A 150 -7.56 -9.53 13.05
CA LYS A 150 -6.55 -10.56 13.31
C LYS A 150 -6.44 -11.54 12.16
N LEU A 151 -7.57 -11.99 11.60
CA LEU A 151 -7.60 -12.91 10.47
C LEU A 151 -7.01 -12.26 9.21
N SER A 152 -7.42 -11.04 8.88
CA SER A 152 -6.86 -10.29 7.75
C SER A 152 -5.36 -10.05 7.91
N SER A 153 -4.88 -9.76 9.13
CA SER A 153 -3.45 -9.59 9.41
C SER A 153 -2.65 -10.88 9.21
N GLN A 154 -3.22 -12.04 9.53
CA GLN A 154 -2.55 -13.34 9.34
C GLN A 154 -2.53 -13.81 7.89
N ASN A 155 -3.58 -13.46 7.13
CA ASN A 155 -3.74 -13.89 5.76
C ASN A 155 -3.19 -12.89 4.73
N GLN A 156 -2.62 -11.76 5.18
CA GLN A 156 -1.98 -10.76 4.33
C GLN A 156 -0.71 -11.31 3.65
N LYS A 157 -0.87 -12.29 2.76
CA LYS A 157 0.09 -12.60 1.72
C LYS A 157 -0.09 -11.53 0.67
N SER A 158 0.83 -10.57 0.65
CA SER A 158 0.87 -9.53 -0.37
C SER A 158 0.58 -10.12 -1.75
N SER A 159 -0.45 -9.59 -2.43
CA SER A 159 -0.78 -9.95 -3.80
C SER A 159 0.41 -9.78 -4.75
N VAL A 160 1.35 -8.89 -4.42
CA VAL A 160 2.62 -8.69 -5.12
C VAL A 160 3.55 -9.90 -4.95
N ILE A 161 3.66 -10.46 -3.74
CA ILE A 161 4.43 -11.70 -3.50
C ILE A 161 3.82 -12.85 -4.31
N LYS A 162 2.49 -12.93 -4.38
CA LYS A 162 1.79 -13.96 -5.17
C LYS A 162 2.06 -13.82 -6.67
N GLU A 163 1.87 -12.63 -7.24
CA GLU A 163 2.11 -12.35 -8.66
C GLU A 163 3.58 -12.62 -9.04
N MET A 164 4.53 -12.31 -8.15
CA MET A 164 5.95 -12.51 -8.41
C MET A 164 6.41 -13.95 -8.18
N SER A 165 5.82 -14.66 -7.21
CA SER A 165 6.05 -16.10 -7.04
C SER A 165 5.55 -16.89 -8.26
N GLU A 166 4.44 -16.47 -8.86
CA GLU A 166 3.89 -17.06 -10.09
C GLU A 166 4.80 -16.84 -11.32
N LEU A 167 5.57 -15.74 -11.36
CA LEU A 167 6.55 -15.47 -12.42
C LEU A 167 7.80 -16.38 -12.34
N HIS A 168 8.13 -16.90 -11.15
CA HIS A 168 9.31 -17.74 -10.90
C HIS A 168 8.98 -19.22 -10.75
N ALA A 169 7.74 -19.64 -11.08
CA ALA A 169 7.28 -21.02 -11.00
C ALA A 169 8.06 -21.97 -11.94
N SER A 170 9.24 -22.38 -11.49
CA SER A 170 9.93 -23.59 -11.93
C SER A 170 9.65 -24.72 -10.94
N ALA A 171 10.02 -25.96 -11.28
CA ALA A 171 9.64 -27.17 -10.56
C ALA A 171 10.21 -27.31 -9.12
N ASP A 172 11.02 -26.36 -8.65
CA ASP A 172 11.55 -26.34 -7.28
C ASP A 172 10.63 -25.57 -6.34
N GLU A 173 10.56 -26.02 -5.09
CA GLU A 173 9.78 -25.39 -4.03
C GLU A 173 10.38 -24.01 -3.67
N LEU A 174 9.62 -22.95 -3.98
CA LEU A 174 9.96 -21.58 -3.55
C LEU A 174 9.70 -21.46 -2.05
N LYS A 175 10.64 -20.84 -1.33
CA LYS A 175 10.50 -20.51 0.09
C LYS A 175 10.63 -19.01 0.29
N ASP A 176 9.78 -18.43 1.12
CA ASP A 176 9.89 -17.06 1.62
C ASP A 176 10.42 -17.02 3.06
N THR A 177 11.26 -16.03 3.36
CA THR A 177 11.64 -15.66 4.74
C THR A 177 11.46 -14.16 4.94
N TYR A 178 11.26 -13.76 6.19
CA TYR A 178 11.00 -12.38 6.56
C TYR A 178 12.11 -11.88 7.47
N HIS A 179 12.62 -10.68 7.25
CA HIS A 179 13.77 -10.15 7.98
C HIS A 179 13.55 -8.70 8.39
N ASN A 180 14.38 -8.20 9.30
CA ASN A 180 14.46 -6.77 9.62
C ASN A 180 13.12 -6.14 10.05
N LEU A 181 12.25 -6.90 10.74
CA LEU A 181 11.00 -6.36 11.26
C LEU A 181 11.27 -5.18 12.20
N ARG A 182 10.65 -4.04 11.90
CA ARG A 182 10.72 -2.80 12.68
C ARG A 182 9.33 -2.20 12.79
N THR A 183 9.07 -1.56 13.92
CA THR A 183 7.86 -0.77 14.16
C THR A 183 8.25 0.63 14.63
N ARG A 184 7.50 1.63 14.18
CA ARG A 184 7.72 3.03 14.57
C ARG A 184 6.40 3.79 14.61
N SER A 185 6.07 4.34 15.77
CA SER A 185 4.93 5.24 15.93
C SER A 185 5.32 6.70 15.74
N PHE A 186 4.46 7.49 15.11
CA PHE A 186 4.65 8.92 14.85
C PHE A 186 3.31 9.62 14.57
N LYS A 187 3.34 10.95 14.52
CA LYS A 187 2.21 11.77 14.06
C LYS A 187 2.39 12.09 12.58
N LEU A 188 1.34 11.92 11.80
CA LEU A 188 1.32 12.20 10.37
C LEU A 188 0.31 13.30 10.06
N ILE A 189 0.66 14.20 9.15
CA ILE A 189 -0.30 15.17 8.58
C ILE A 189 -1.20 14.39 7.60
N PRO A 190 -2.53 14.45 7.74
CA PRO A 190 -3.43 13.73 6.85
C PRO A 190 -3.33 14.25 5.40
N PRO A 191 -3.80 13.46 4.42
CA PRO A 191 -3.93 13.92 3.04
C PRO A 191 -4.66 15.26 2.88
N GLY A 192 -4.28 16.03 1.85
CA GLY A 192 -4.83 17.36 1.58
C GLY A 192 -6.36 17.47 1.65
N PRO A 193 -7.13 16.58 1.00
CA PRO A 193 -8.60 16.61 1.07
C PRO A 193 -9.20 16.52 2.48
N ILE A 194 -8.48 15.94 3.43
CA ILE A 194 -8.90 15.86 4.83
C ILE A 194 -8.51 17.16 5.54
N VAL A 195 -7.30 17.68 5.31
CA VAL A 195 -6.86 18.97 5.86
C VAL A 195 -7.78 20.11 5.42
N ASP A 196 -8.23 20.08 4.17
CA ASP A 196 -9.07 21.12 3.57
C ASP A 196 -10.55 21.01 3.96
N SER A 197 -10.95 19.92 4.63
CA SER A 197 -12.31 19.71 5.09
C SER A 197 -12.64 20.51 6.35
N SER A 198 -13.94 20.73 6.62
CA SER A 198 -14.37 21.39 7.85
C SER A 198 -13.94 20.58 9.07
N ASP A 199 -13.28 21.25 10.03
CA ASP A 199 -12.78 20.66 11.27
C ASP A 199 -11.82 19.46 11.06
N CYS A 200 -11.18 19.35 9.89
CA CYS A 200 -10.28 18.25 9.55
C CYS A 200 -10.88 16.85 9.83
N ARG A 201 -12.18 16.68 9.57
CA ARG A 201 -13.00 15.49 9.88
C ARG A 201 -12.93 15.05 11.35
N GLY A 202 -12.80 16.01 12.26
CA GLY A 202 -12.75 15.77 13.71
C GLY A 202 -11.40 15.25 14.21
N LEU A 203 -10.35 15.25 13.39
CA LEU A 203 -9.02 14.79 13.80
C LEU A 203 -8.38 15.75 14.82
N PRO A 204 -7.99 15.29 16.03
CA PRO A 204 -7.37 16.14 17.03
C PRO A 204 -6.07 16.77 16.51
N GLY A 205 -6.04 18.10 16.46
CA GLY A 205 -4.88 18.85 15.94
C GLY A 205 -4.62 18.62 14.45
N CYS A 206 -5.59 18.09 13.70
CA CYS A 206 -5.47 17.71 12.30
C CYS A 206 -4.25 16.81 12.05
N GLN A 207 -4.10 15.79 12.89
CA GLN A 207 -3.03 14.80 12.82
C GLN A 207 -3.58 13.38 12.95
N LEU A 208 -2.93 12.46 12.25
CA LEU A 208 -3.12 11.03 12.40
C LEU A 208 -2.07 10.45 13.34
N ASP A 209 -2.49 9.67 14.31
CA ASP A 209 -1.66 8.67 14.97
C ASP A 209 -1.35 7.58 13.97
N ALA A 210 -0.07 7.43 13.66
CA ALA A 210 0.40 6.48 12.66
C ALA A 210 1.44 5.54 13.26
N THR A 211 1.40 4.28 12.84
CA THR A 211 2.45 3.30 13.12
C THR A 211 2.91 2.69 11.81
N GLU A 212 4.19 2.84 11.50
CA GLU A 212 4.85 2.13 10.41
C GLU A 212 5.31 0.76 10.91
N VAL A 213 4.99 -0.28 10.15
CA VAL A 213 5.55 -1.62 10.25
C VAL A 213 6.32 -1.89 8.96
N SER A 214 7.60 -2.19 9.08
CA SER A 214 8.48 -2.45 7.94
C SER A 214 9.27 -3.73 8.12
N TYR A 215 9.49 -4.47 7.04
CA TYR A 215 10.26 -5.71 7.03
C TYR A 215 10.71 -6.04 5.61
N ASP A 216 11.69 -6.92 5.47
CA ASP A 216 12.13 -7.44 4.19
C ASP A 216 11.54 -8.83 3.94
N VAL A 217 11.18 -9.11 2.70
CA VAL A 217 10.77 -10.43 2.22
C VAL A 217 11.85 -10.94 1.27
N VAL A 218 12.34 -12.14 1.52
CA VAL A 218 13.35 -12.79 0.68
C VAL A 218 12.75 -14.05 0.08
N ILE A 219 12.80 -14.18 -1.24
CA ILE A 219 12.37 -15.37 -1.97
C ILE A 219 13.60 -16.21 -2.32
N TRP A 220 13.56 -17.48 -1.92
CA TRP A 220 14.61 -18.45 -2.11
C TRP A 220 14.19 -19.54 -3.10
N GLN A 221 15.16 -20.00 -3.88
CA GLN A 221 15.09 -21.27 -4.62
C GLN A 221 16.28 -22.12 -4.18
N GLY A 222 16.01 -23.13 -3.35
CA GLY A 222 17.06 -23.82 -2.60
C GLY A 222 17.78 -22.84 -1.67
N GLU A 223 19.10 -22.73 -1.81
CA GLU A 223 19.94 -21.79 -1.04
C GLU A 223 20.19 -20.45 -1.76
N LYS A 224 19.65 -20.28 -2.97
CA LYS A 224 19.86 -19.08 -3.78
C LYS A 224 18.77 -18.05 -3.50
N GLU A 225 19.18 -16.85 -3.09
CA GLU A 225 18.30 -15.67 -3.08
C GLU A 225 17.93 -15.31 -4.52
N LEU A 226 16.64 -15.41 -4.84
CA LEU A 226 16.12 -15.02 -6.15
C LEU A 226 15.79 -13.54 -6.19
N GLN A 227 15.13 -13.05 -5.13
CA GLN A 227 14.58 -11.72 -5.10
C GLN A 227 14.36 -11.28 -3.65
N ARG A 228 14.49 -9.97 -3.42
CA ARG A 228 14.21 -9.35 -2.14
C ARG A 228 13.35 -8.10 -2.31
N TYR A 229 12.47 -7.90 -1.35
CA TYR A 229 11.56 -6.76 -1.27
C TYR A 229 11.67 -6.13 0.09
N SER A 230 11.64 -4.81 0.15
CA SER A 230 11.35 -4.08 1.37
C SER A 230 9.88 -3.70 1.37
N VAL A 231 9.17 -4.07 2.43
CA VAL A 231 7.77 -3.76 2.68
C VAL A 231 7.70 -2.71 3.78
N SER A 232 6.90 -1.67 3.56
CA SER A 232 6.59 -0.64 4.57
C SER A 232 5.10 -0.33 4.51
N GLN A 233 4.43 -0.53 5.64
CA GLN A 233 3.01 -0.28 5.80
C GLN A 233 2.80 0.68 6.96
N VAL A 234 2.09 1.76 6.71
CA VAL A 234 1.73 2.78 7.68
C VAL A 234 0.26 2.60 8.00
N PHE A 235 -0.06 2.36 9.26
CA PHE A 235 -1.41 2.15 9.77
C PHE A 235 -1.86 3.35 10.58
N SER A 236 -3.17 3.59 10.64
CA SER A 236 -3.76 4.53 11.59
C SER A 236 -5.11 3.98 12.08
N PRO A 237 -5.34 3.92 13.41
CA PRO A 237 -6.63 3.48 13.95
C PRO A 237 -7.77 4.47 13.64
N GLN A 238 -7.45 5.68 13.15
CA GLN A 238 -8.42 6.71 12.80
C GLN A 238 -8.99 6.54 11.38
N ILE A 239 -8.46 5.62 10.58
CA ILE A 239 -9.02 5.30 9.27
C ILE A 239 -10.14 4.26 9.47
N PRO A 240 -11.36 4.48 8.92
CA PRO A 240 -12.42 3.49 8.98
C PRO A 240 -11.99 2.14 8.41
N TYR A 241 -12.20 1.06 9.17
CA TYR A 241 -11.98 -0.28 8.65
C TYR A 241 -13.21 -0.79 7.88
N LEU A 242 -13.18 -0.60 6.57
CA LEU A 242 -14.15 -1.17 5.65
C LEU A 242 -13.66 -2.55 5.20
N MET A 243 -14.09 -3.59 5.94
CA MET A 243 -13.79 -4.99 5.58
C MET A 243 -14.29 -5.28 4.18
N THR A 244 -13.48 -5.95 3.35
CA THR A 244 -13.91 -6.42 2.03
C THR A 244 -13.73 -7.94 1.95
N GLY A 245 -14.28 -8.57 0.90
CA GLY A 245 -13.95 -9.97 0.60
C GLY A 245 -12.45 -10.18 0.32
N GLU A 246 -11.75 -9.10 0.00
CA GLU A 246 -10.29 -9.05 -0.04
C GLU A 246 -9.73 -8.58 1.32
N GLU A 247 -8.70 -9.27 1.82
CA GLU A 247 -8.13 -9.13 3.16
C GLU A 247 -7.23 -7.89 3.33
N HIS A 248 -7.70 -6.72 2.89
CA HIS A 248 -6.94 -5.48 3.02
C HIS A 248 -7.15 -4.84 4.38
N LEU A 249 -6.04 -4.51 5.03
CA LEU A 249 -6.04 -3.75 6.27
C LEU A 249 -6.24 -2.24 5.99
N PRO A 250 -6.80 -1.47 6.95
CA PRO A 250 -6.90 -0.02 6.84
C PRO A 250 -5.51 0.62 6.98
N VAL A 251 -4.84 0.82 5.85
CA VAL A 251 -3.52 1.43 5.76
C VAL A 251 -3.63 2.90 5.35
N VAL A 252 -2.76 3.74 5.90
CA VAL A 252 -2.47 5.06 5.32
C VAL A 252 -1.65 4.89 4.04
N GLN A 253 -0.68 3.99 4.07
CA GLN A 253 0.20 3.73 2.94
C GLN A 253 0.77 2.31 3.04
N GLU A 254 0.90 1.64 1.92
CA GLU A 254 1.59 0.37 1.78
C GLU A 254 2.53 0.47 0.59
N CYS A 255 3.82 0.22 0.79
CA CYS A 255 4.83 0.31 -0.25
C CYS A 255 5.68 -0.95 -0.32
N TYR A 256 5.91 -1.39 -1.55
CA TYR A 256 6.82 -2.47 -1.93
C TYR A 256 7.97 -1.89 -2.72
N ARG A 257 9.20 -2.20 -2.33
CA ARG A 257 10.42 -1.71 -2.98
C ARG A 257 11.34 -2.85 -3.32
N TYR A 258 11.82 -2.92 -4.55
CA TYR A 258 12.63 -4.03 -5.04
C TYR A 258 13.49 -3.64 -6.23
N LEU A 259 14.45 -4.49 -6.57
CA LEU A 259 15.27 -4.35 -7.78
C LEU A 259 14.72 -5.25 -8.88
N GLU A 260 14.30 -4.67 -9.99
CA GLU A 260 13.88 -5.41 -11.18
C GLU A 260 15.05 -5.45 -12.17
N SER A 261 15.38 -6.61 -12.73
CA SER A 261 16.43 -6.72 -13.75
C SER A 261 15.85 -6.90 -15.15
N LEU A 262 16.09 -5.93 -16.04
CA LEU A 262 15.63 -5.96 -17.44
C LEU A 262 16.80 -5.64 -18.38
N ASP A 263 17.03 -6.51 -19.36
CA ASP A 263 18.09 -6.37 -20.37
C ASP A 263 19.50 -6.14 -19.76
N GLY A 264 19.79 -6.82 -18.65
CA GLY A 264 21.08 -6.73 -17.94
C GLY A 264 21.30 -5.46 -17.13
N ARG A 265 20.26 -4.62 -16.98
CA ARG A 265 20.25 -3.45 -16.09
C ARG A 265 19.29 -3.68 -14.94
N SER A 266 19.65 -3.20 -13.76
CA SER A 266 18.78 -3.23 -12.58
C SER A 266 18.12 -1.87 -12.38
N TYR A 267 16.82 -1.90 -12.12
CA TYR A 267 15.97 -0.75 -11.88
C TYR A 267 15.40 -0.85 -10.47
N TYR A 268 15.44 0.25 -9.74
CA TYR A 268 14.76 0.34 -8.46
C TYR A 268 13.29 0.62 -8.69
N VAL A 269 12.42 -0.29 -8.25
CA VAL A 269 10.97 -0.14 -8.40
C VAL A 269 10.34 0.06 -7.04
N SER A 270 9.52 1.09 -6.92
CA SER A 270 8.65 1.32 -5.76
C SER A 270 7.20 1.30 -6.22
N ARG A 271 6.40 0.40 -5.67
CA ARG A 271 4.94 0.36 -5.86
C ARG A 271 4.28 0.71 -4.53
N CYS A 272 3.37 1.67 -4.55
CA CYS A 272 2.70 2.11 -3.33
C CYS A 272 1.19 2.20 -3.53
N PHE A 273 0.44 1.78 -2.51
CA PHE A 273 -0.99 2.02 -2.34
C PHE A 273 -1.14 3.04 -1.20
N ALA A 274 -1.72 4.21 -1.47
CA ALA A 274 -1.71 5.33 -0.54
C ALA A 274 -3.11 5.94 -0.39
N LEU A 275 -3.50 6.18 0.87
CA LEU A 275 -4.72 6.87 1.24
C LEU A 275 -4.64 8.33 0.78
N LYS A 276 -5.69 8.77 0.09
CA LYS A 276 -5.86 10.14 -0.38
C LYS A 276 -7.00 10.84 0.31
N ASP A 277 -8.00 10.11 0.77
CA ASP A 277 -9.14 10.67 1.49
C ASP A 277 -9.87 9.61 2.33
N PHE A 278 -10.55 10.02 3.40
CA PHE A 278 -11.48 9.16 4.14
C PHE A 278 -12.55 9.95 4.89
N GLU A 279 -13.79 9.43 4.94
CA GLU A 279 -14.91 9.91 5.76
C GLU A 279 -15.24 8.87 6.84
N GLN A 280 -15.54 9.30 8.07
CA GLN A 280 -15.91 8.42 9.18
C GLN A 280 -17.43 8.30 9.34
#